data_AF-A0A1C4Q3Q5-F1
#
_entry.id   AF-A0A1C4Q3Q5-F1
#
_cell.length_a   1.000
_cell.length_b   1.000
_cell.length_c   1.000
_cell.angle_alpha   90.00
_cell.angle_beta   90.00
_cell.angle_gamma   90.00
#
_symmetry.space_group_name_H-M   'P 1'
#
loop_
_entity.id
_entity.type
_entity.pdbx_description
1 polymer ?
#
loop_
_entity_poly.entity_id
_entity_poly.type
_entity_poly.pdbx_seq_one_letter_code
_entity_poly.pdbx_strand_id
1 'polypeptide(L)'
;MVYADSVDIPVLFRDGPAKRPYRQWRTAAHGAWSSPGTFPESDGWYLPTTTWREIVKAATEVGRDVTPWLHRAEQLARGELVARVAPLYAYLGIHAYAGQHADNAGRRLTVNAIYEHGTERTAKGALGYRLGMTMTEWACRYLMGLGQTWHIEDGGPDPDPALRDLFKDPARTLPDLWGLHAGEDAYWLIEAKGGNVRKKSLDEGWHQLKEGSKILHAYEHRLILCGASVQRQGDLFLTIDHDRHGGKPPSAARGERRTGSQPAGMPEDHIGDSDDALMGAARAQMLMYLAMRSAPPPRLGAVGVSADRSTRRAQFGGLTTPLEHDASTQEIRRAARARTDDEDSRRALSRSMGLDDFLSYRIPGTELRLGMSRRLFAACAQLHREDALIAERTPGLRAEDRRVADEPADEYIQEERRRSERHIFRDQQEQLRTRIEPRVRNAYERGAERTWRELLPSGQEPTLDLEEHPGLLESATPETYLAVRQEDLPYEDR
;
A
#
# COMPACT_ATOMS: atom_id res chain seq x y z
N MET A 1 -13.35 16.85 6.65
CA MET A 1 -14.66 16.34 6.15
C MET A 1 -14.77 14.90 6.61
N VAL A 2 -15.91 14.48 7.17
CA VAL A 2 -16.10 13.17 7.79
C VAL A 2 -16.98 12.31 6.88
N TYR A 3 -16.47 11.15 6.47
CA TYR A 3 -17.16 10.16 5.65
C TYR A 3 -17.79 9.07 6.52
N ALA A 4 -18.69 8.28 5.94
CA ALA A 4 -19.33 7.16 6.64
C ALA A 4 -18.33 6.08 7.11
N ASP A 5 -17.10 6.06 6.57
CA ASP A 5 -16.02 5.17 6.98
C ASP A 5 -14.85 5.86 7.68
N SER A 6 -15.01 7.14 8.08
CA SER A 6 -13.98 7.88 8.81
C SER A 6 -13.77 7.37 10.24
N VAL A 7 -12.51 7.20 10.63
CA VAL A 7 -12.09 6.80 11.98
C VAL A 7 -10.94 7.67 12.46
N ASP A 8 -10.91 7.93 13.76
CA ASP A 8 -9.85 8.69 14.42
C ASP A 8 -8.81 7.73 15.02
N ILE A 9 -7.53 7.96 14.73
CA ILE A 9 -6.43 7.11 15.18
C ILE A 9 -5.55 7.91 16.15
N PRO A 10 -5.54 7.61 17.45
CA PRO A 10 -4.60 8.24 18.37
C PRO A 10 -3.16 7.87 18.00
N VAL A 11 -2.30 8.88 17.85
CA VAL A 11 -0.88 8.72 17.52
C VAL A 11 -0.03 9.43 18.57
N LEU A 12 0.87 8.69 19.21
CA LEU A 12 1.93 9.26 20.03
C LEU A 12 3.20 9.38 19.19
N PHE A 13 3.59 10.60 18.87
CA PHE A 13 4.80 10.92 18.13
C PHE A 13 5.89 11.37 19.12
N ARG A 14 7.06 10.73 19.13
CA ARG A 14 8.11 11.00 20.14
C ARG A 14 9.52 10.58 19.72
N ASP A 15 10.51 11.22 20.35
CA ASP A 15 11.93 10.89 20.19
C ASP A 15 12.31 9.56 20.87
N GLY A 16 12.59 8.56 20.05
CA GLY A 16 13.03 7.22 20.44
C GLY A 16 12.02 6.36 21.22
N PRO A 17 12.29 5.04 21.33
CA PRO A 17 11.38 4.09 21.94
C PRO A 17 11.26 4.30 23.45
N ALA A 18 10.02 4.47 23.91
CA ALA A 18 9.69 4.48 25.34
C ALA A 18 8.59 3.49 25.69
N LYS A 19 8.28 3.37 26.99
CA LYS A 19 7.21 2.48 27.46
C LYS A 19 5.90 2.81 26.73
N ARG A 20 5.12 1.77 26.45
CA ARG A 20 3.76 1.90 25.94
C ARG A 20 2.97 2.81 26.89
N PRO A 21 2.31 3.87 26.38
CA PRO A 21 1.59 4.80 27.23
C PRO A 21 0.24 4.20 27.66
N TYR A 22 0.17 3.53 28.80
CA TYR A 22 -1.04 2.79 29.20
C TYR A 22 -2.24 3.72 29.45
N ARG A 23 -3.31 3.58 28.65
CA ARG A 23 -4.56 4.36 28.64
C ARG A 23 -4.43 5.88 28.46
N GLN A 24 -3.22 6.42 28.33
CA GLN A 24 -3.01 7.88 28.21
C GLN A 24 -3.69 8.45 26.96
N TRP A 25 -3.79 7.68 25.86
CA TRP A 25 -4.53 8.06 24.64
C TRP A 25 -6.02 8.36 24.86
N ARG A 26 -6.58 8.03 26.04
CA ARG A 26 -7.97 8.37 26.39
C ARG A 26 -8.10 9.74 27.05
N THR A 27 -7.08 10.17 27.77
CA THR A 27 -7.11 11.39 28.60
C THR A 27 -6.12 12.46 28.15
N ALA A 28 -5.21 12.14 27.24
CA ALA A 28 -4.28 13.10 26.68
C ALA A 28 -5.04 14.19 25.90
N ALA A 29 -4.50 15.40 25.96
CA ALA A 29 -4.84 16.44 25.01
C ALA A 29 -4.18 16.09 23.68
N HIS A 30 -4.98 15.84 22.65
CA HIS A 30 -4.45 15.54 21.32
C HIS A 30 -4.35 16.83 20.51
N GLY A 31 -3.21 17.05 19.87
CA GLY A 31 -3.09 18.04 18.80
C GLY A 31 -3.73 17.56 17.50
N ALA A 32 -4.04 18.50 16.61
CA ALA A 32 -4.36 18.19 15.22
C ALA A 32 -3.07 17.81 14.46
N TRP A 33 -3.17 16.88 13.51
CA TRP A 33 -2.11 16.63 12.54
C TRP A 33 -2.24 17.66 11.41
N SER A 34 -1.80 18.90 11.67
CA SER A 34 -2.17 20.08 10.87
C SER A 34 -1.61 20.10 9.45
N SER A 35 -0.56 19.32 9.19
CA SER A 35 0.14 19.32 7.90
C SER A 35 0.32 17.88 7.41
N PRO A 36 -0.73 17.27 6.80
CA PRO A 36 -0.62 15.96 6.18
C PRO A 36 0.52 15.92 5.17
N GLY A 37 1.24 14.81 5.12
CA GLY A 37 2.42 14.67 4.26
C GLY A 37 3.70 15.27 4.85
N THR A 38 3.68 15.71 6.11
CA THR A 38 4.87 16.22 6.80
C THR A 38 4.92 15.73 8.23
N PHE A 39 6.12 15.76 8.83
CA PHE A 39 6.26 15.53 10.26
C PHE A 39 5.53 16.62 11.05
N PRO A 40 4.95 16.28 12.21
CA PRO A 40 4.53 17.30 13.16
C PRO A 40 5.71 18.19 13.54
N GLU A 41 5.46 19.34 14.17
CA GLU A 41 6.56 20.21 14.65
C GLU A 41 7.11 19.78 16.01
N SER A 42 6.28 19.14 16.84
CA SER A 42 6.63 18.76 18.22
C SER A 42 6.26 17.32 18.55
N ASP A 43 6.91 16.76 19.56
CA ASP A 43 6.55 15.46 20.11
C ASP A 43 5.25 15.60 20.91
N GLY A 44 4.38 14.60 20.87
CA GLY A 44 3.11 14.66 21.56
C GLY A 44 2.06 13.69 21.04
N TRP A 45 0.87 13.83 21.61
CA TRP A 45 -0.32 13.11 21.17
C TRP A 45 -1.01 13.87 20.05
N TYR A 46 -1.38 13.14 19.01
CA TYR A 46 -2.13 13.62 17.86
C TYR A 46 -3.33 12.72 17.61
N LEU A 47 -4.36 13.28 16.97
CA LEU A 47 -5.57 12.54 16.64
C LEU A 47 -5.97 12.76 15.17
N PRO A 48 -5.17 12.25 14.21
CA PRO A 48 -5.54 12.27 12.80
C PRO A 48 -6.81 11.46 12.54
N THR A 49 -7.66 12.01 11.67
CA THR A 49 -8.82 11.32 11.09
C THR A 49 -8.42 10.73 9.75
N THR A 50 -8.75 9.46 9.53
CA THR A 50 -8.55 8.74 8.25
C THR A 50 -9.85 8.06 7.84
N THR A 51 -9.85 7.31 6.75
CA THR A 51 -10.97 6.44 6.36
C THR A 51 -10.56 4.97 6.39
N TRP A 52 -11.55 4.08 6.48
CA TRP A 52 -11.32 2.65 6.32
C TRP A 52 -10.69 2.32 4.96
N ARG A 53 -11.11 3.01 3.88
CA ARG A 53 -10.52 2.90 2.53
C ARG A 53 -9.02 3.14 2.51
N GLU A 54 -8.53 4.15 3.24
CA GLU A 54 -7.10 4.44 3.37
C GLU A 54 -6.34 3.30 4.07
N ILE A 55 -6.93 2.72 5.12
CA ILE A 55 -6.35 1.59 5.86
C ILE A 55 -6.28 0.34 4.96
N VAL A 56 -7.35 0.02 4.23
CA VAL A 56 -7.34 -1.15 3.35
C VAL A 56 -6.45 -0.95 2.12
N LYS A 57 -6.33 0.26 1.57
CA LYS A 57 -5.35 0.61 0.53
C LYS A 57 -3.94 0.29 1.01
N ALA A 58 -3.56 0.79 2.18
CA ALA A 58 -2.27 0.49 2.80
C ALA A 58 -2.07 -1.03 3.00
N ALA A 59 -3.11 -1.74 3.46
CA ALA A 59 -3.06 -3.20 3.63
C ALA A 59 -2.84 -3.97 2.33
N THR A 60 -3.41 -3.51 1.21
CA THR A 60 -3.24 -4.18 -0.08
C THR A 60 -1.83 -4.04 -0.65
N GLU A 61 -1.12 -2.96 -0.30
CA GLU A 61 0.17 -2.60 -0.92
C GLU A 61 1.37 -3.01 -0.07
N VAL A 62 1.24 -2.96 1.25
CA VAL A 62 2.35 -3.29 2.15
C VAL A 62 2.60 -4.80 2.26
N GLY A 63 3.87 -5.15 2.43
CA GLY A 63 4.32 -6.48 2.80
C GLY A 63 5.39 -6.99 1.84
N ARG A 64 5.82 -8.23 2.09
CA ARG A 64 6.77 -8.90 1.19
C ARG A 64 6.17 -9.05 -0.20
N ASP A 65 6.99 -8.82 -1.21
CA ASP A 65 6.57 -9.05 -2.58
C ASP A 65 6.63 -10.55 -2.90
N VAL A 66 5.46 -11.15 -3.07
CA VAL A 66 5.28 -12.56 -3.43
C VAL A 66 5.06 -12.77 -4.93
N THR A 67 5.00 -11.70 -5.72
CA THR A 67 4.76 -11.74 -7.16
C THR A 67 5.78 -12.57 -7.94
N PRO A 68 7.08 -12.69 -7.52
CA PRO A 68 8.02 -13.59 -8.20
C PRO A 68 7.56 -15.04 -8.23
N TRP A 69 6.73 -15.51 -7.30
CA TRP A 69 6.20 -16.88 -7.30
C TRP A 69 4.82 -17.01 -7.94
N LEU A 70 4.13 -15.89 -8.15
CA LEU A 70 2.76 -15.89 -8.68
C LEU A 70 2.72 -15.99 -10.21
N HIS A 71 3.85 -15.87 -10.90
CA HIS A 71 3.85 -15.88 -12.38
C HIS A 71 3.31 -17.17 -13.02
N ARG A 72 3.27 -18.29 -12.28
CA ARG A 72 2.66 -19.56 -12.73
C ARG A 72 1.33 -19.90 -12.06
N ALA A 73 0.91 -19.09 -11.10
CA ALA A 73 -0.27 -19.32 -10.28
C ALA A 73 -0.93 -17.98 -9.95
N GLU A 74 -1.25 -17.21 -10.99
CA GLU A 74 -1.78 -15.85 -10.88
C GLU A 74 -3.03 -15.80 -9.98
N GLN A 75 -3.82 -16.88 -9.96
CA GLN A 75 -5.00 -17.03 -9.11
C GLN A 75 -4.72 -16.95 -7.60
N LEU A 76 -3.49 -17.21 -7.16
CA LEU A 76 -3.09 -17.10 -5.75
C LEU A 76 -2.94 -15.64 -5.30
N ALA A 77 -2.83 -14.67 -6.23
CA ALA A 77 -2.81 -13.25 -5.90
C ALA A 77 -4.07 -12.83 -5.13
N ARG A 78 -5.23 -13.39 -5.48
CA ARG A 78 -6.47 -13.22 -4.73
C ARG A 78 -6.33 -13.71 -3.29
N GLY A 79 -5.72 -14.88 -3.09
CA GLY A 79 -5.49 -15.46 -1.77
C GLY A 79 -4.63 -14.56 -0.89
N GLU A 80 -3.56 -13.98 -1.44
CA GLU A 80 -2.71 -13.03 -0.71
C GLU A 80 -3.47 -11.73 -0.36
N LEU A 81 -4.25 -11.17 -1.29
CA LEU A 81 -5.09 -10.00 -0.99
C LEU A 81 -6.09 -10.29 0.14
N VAL A 82 -6.73 -11.47 0.12
CA VAL A 82 -7.60 -11.93 1.21
C VAL A 82 -6.82 -12.05 2.52
N ALA A 83 -5.63 -12.64 2.51
CA ALA A 83 -4.79 -12.81 3.70
C ALA A 83 -4.32 -11.48 4.31
N ARG A 84 -4.19 -10.42 3.50
CA ARG A 84 -3.85 -9.07 3.95
C ARG A 84 -5.04 -8.34 4.58
N VAL A 85 -6.22 -8.46 3.97
CA VAL A 85 -7.38 -7.61 4.28
C VAL A 85 -8.39 -8.27 5.21
N ALA A 86 -8.73 -9.54 4.99
CA ALA A 86 -9.78 -10.23 5.75
C ALA A 86 -9.54 -10.26 7.27
N PRO A 87 -8.30 -10.44 7.78
CA PRO A 87 -8.06 -10.36 9.23
C PRO A 87 -8.43 -9.00 9.84
N LEU A 88 -8.29 -7.91 9.10
CA LEU A 88 -8.65 -6.57 9.58
C LEU A 88 -10.16 -6.46 9.79
N TYR A 89 -10.96 -6.90 8.82
CA TYR A 89 -12.43 -6.96 8.95
C TYR A 89 -12.89 -7.96 10.01
N ALA A 90 -12.22 -9.11 10.11
CA ALA A 90 -12.63 -10.18 11.00
C ALA A 90 -12.41 -9.86 12.49
N TYR A 91 -11.42 -9.02 12.80
CA TYR A 91 -10.95 -8.83 14.18
C TYR A 91 -11.00 -7.39 14.69
N LEU A 92 -11.08 -6.40 13.81
CA LEU A 92 -11.31 -5.01 14.22
C LEU A 92 -12.81 -4.71 14.27
N GLY A 93 -13.18 -3.82 15.18
CA GLY A 93 -14.48 -3.18 15.25
C GLY A 93 -14.32 -1.67 15.35
N ILE A 94 -15.44 -0.97 15.24
CA ILE A 94 -15.54 0.47 15.41
C ILE A 94 -16.44 0.73 16.62
N HIS A 95 -16.15 1.76 17.40
CA HIS A 95 -17.09 2.25 18.42
C HIS A 95 -17.09 3.77 18.42
N ALA A 96 -18.22 4.35 18.83
CA ALA A 96 -18.37 5.79 18.97
C ALA A 96 -17.65 6.30 20.22
N TYR A 97 -17.15 7.53 20.15
CA TYR A 97 -16.60 8.25 21.30
C TYR A 97 -16.84 9.76 21.17
N ALA A 98 -16.73 10.49 22.28
CA ALA A 98 -16.77 11.95 22.24
C ALA A 98 -15.45 12.49 21.65
N GLY A 99 -15.51 12.94 20.38
CA GLY A 99 -14.39 13.59 19.69
C GLY A 99 -13.80 14.76 20.48
N GLN A 100 -12.50 15.02 20.32
CA GLN A 100 -11.84 16.16 20.97
C GLN A 100 -11.88 17.43 20.12
N HIS A 101 -11.91 17.28 18.79
CA HIS A 101 -11.93 18.37 17.82
C HIS A 101 -13.15 18.28 16.90
N ALA A 102 -13.54 19.41 16.30
CA ALA A 102 -14.73 19.51 15.46
C ALA A 102 -14.64 18.72 14.14
N ASP A 103 -13.42 18.42 13.70
CA ASP A 103 -13.10 17.66 12.49
C ASP A 103 -12.94 16.16 12.74
N ASN A 104 -12.91 15.72 14.01
CA ASN A 104 -12.85 14.31 14.36
C ASN A 104 -14.14 13.57 13.96
N ALA A 105 -13.97 12.33 13.51
CA ALA A 105 -15.08 11.47 13.10
C ALA A 105 -15.93 10.97 14.27
N GLY A 106 -15.42 11.04 15.50
CA GLY A 106 -16.12 10.54 16.69
C GLY A 106 -16.20 9.02 16.74
N ARG A 107 -15.32 8.32 16.01
CA ARG A 107 -15.24 6.86 15.94
C ARG A 107 -13.82 6.37 16.07
N ARG A 108 -13.61 5.27 16.80
CA ARG A 108 -12.28 4.65 17.00
C ARG A 108 -12.30 3.18 16.66
N LEU A 109 -11.16 2.70 16.15
CA LEU A 109 -10.94 1.27 15.97
C LEU A 109 -10.65 0.58 17.31
N THR A 110 -11.16 -0.63 17.47
CA THR A 110 -10.89 -1.51 18.60
C THR A 110 -10.84 -2.96 18.12
N VAL A 111 -10.52 -3.90 19.00
CA VAL A 111 -10.64 -5.33 18.71
C VAL A 111 -12.04 -5.81 19.08
N ASN A 112 -12.63 -6.68 18.26
CA ASN A 112 -13.97 -7.19 18.49
C ASN A 112 -14.00 -8.44 19.41
N ALA A 113 -15.21 -8.89 19.77
CA ALA A 113 -15.41 -10.03 20.65
C ALA A 113 -14.78 -11.34 20.13
N ILE A 114 -14.73 -11.54 18.81
CA ILE A 114 -14.08 -12.72 18.19
C ILE A 114 -12.59 -12.69 18.54
N TYR A 115 -11.92 -11.56 18.32
CA TYR A 115 -10.52 -11.40 18.70
C TYR A 115 -10.31 -11.63 20.19
N GLU A 116 -11.16 -11.05 21.04
CA GLU A 116 -10.96 -11.11 22.49
C GLU A 116 -11.08 -12.52 23.06
N HIS A 117 -12.11 -13.26 22.62
CA HIS A 117 -12.56 -14.50 23.24
C HIS A 117 -12.33 -15.75 22.39
N GLY A 118 -12.44 -15.66 21.06
CA GLY A 118 -12.46 -16.81 20.16
C GLY A 118 -11.16 -17.08 19.40
N THR A 119 -10.31 -16.06 19.19
CA THR A 119 -9.15 -16.19 18.31
C THR A 119 -7.95 -16.84 18.99
N GLU A 120 -7.39 -17.84 18.30
CA GLU A 120 -6.15 -18.54 18.67
C GLU A 120 -4.93 -17.61 18.72
N ARG A 121 -3.91 -18.01 19.49
CA ARG A 121 -2.67 -17.21 19.66
C ARG A 121 -1.94 -16.96 18.34
N THR A 122 -1.90 -17.94 17.45
CA THR A 122 -1.26 -17.86 16.12
C THR A 122 -1.96 -16.84 15.24
N ALA A 123 -3.30 -16.89 15.16
CA ALA A 123 -4.10 -15.91 14.42
C ALA A 123 -4.00 -14.50 15.02
N LYS A 124 -3.89 -14.36 16.35
CA LYS A 124 -3.59 -13.07 17.00
C LYS A 124 -2.23 -12.53 16.62
N GLY A 125 -1.22 -13.39 16.52
CA GLY A 125 0.12 -13.03 16.05
C GLY A 125 0.11 -12.57 14.60
N ALA A 126 -0.59 -13.31 13.73
CA ALA A 126 -0.74 -12.96 12.31
C ALA A 126 -1.46 -11.61 12.13
N LEU A 127 -2.56 -11.37 12.86
CA LEU A 127 -3.21 -10.05 12.87
C LEU A 127 -2.24 -8.97 13.36
N GLY A 128 -1.52 -9.22 14.46
CA GLY A 128 -0.55 -8.27 15.01
C GLY A 128 0.48 -7.85 13.96
N TYR A 129 1.06 -8.81 13.24
CA TYR A 129 1.99 -8.52 12.14
C TYR A 129 1.32 -7.72 11.02
N ARG A 130 0.17 -8.16 10.50
CA ARG A 130 -0.52 -7.47 9.40
C ARG A 130 -0.92 -6.04 9.79
N LEU A 131 -1.48 -5.87 10.99
CA LEU A 131 -1.84 -4.57 11.52
C LEU A 131 -0.62 -3.65 11.68
N GLY A 132 0.50 -4.18 12.17
CA GLY A 132 1.77 -3.47 12.25
C GLY A 132 2.23 -2.94 10.90
N MET A 133 2.28 -3.80 9.88
CA MET A 133 2.65 -3.41 8.52
C MET A 133 1.67 -2.39 7.92
N THR A 134 0.37 -2.66 8.00
CA THR A 134 -0.70 -1.79 7.45
C THR A 134 -0.68 -0.40 8.06
N MET A 135 -0.62 -0.30 9.38
CA MET A 135 -0.66 1.01 10.04
C MET A 135 0.66 1.76 9.91
N THR A 136 1.79 1.04 9.76
CA THR A 136 3.08 1.65 9.40
C THR A 136 3.05 2.24 8.00
N GLU A 137 2.56 1.48 7.01
CA GLU A 137 2.40 1.95 5.64
C GLU A 137 1.49 3.17 5.57
N TRP A 138 0.33 3.09 6.23
CA TRP A 138 -0.57 4.23 6.37
C TRP A 138 0.14 5.42 7.00
N ALA A 139 0.73 5.28 8.20
CA ALA A 139 1.35 6.41 8.88
C ALA A 139 2.48 7.05 8.05
N CYS A 140 3.38 6.25 7.49
CA CYS A 140 4.50 6.76 6.72
C CYS A 140 4.04 7.47 5.45
N ARG A 141 3.13 6.88 4.68
CA ARG A 141 2.71 7.43 3.39
C ARG A 141 1.63 8.50 3.52
N TYR A 142 0.57 8.22 4.28
CA TYR A 142 -0.57 9.13 4.48
C TYR A 142 -0.20 10.31 5.38
N LEU A 143 0.27 10.04 6.60
CA LEU A 143 0.49 11.13 7.58
C LEU A 143 1.79 11.89 7.31
N MET A 144 2.85 11.16 6.99
CA MET A 144 4.21 11.70 6.97
C MET A 144 4.79 11.91 5.57
N GLY A 145 4.05 11.60 4.50
CA GLY A 145 4.41 12.01 3.12
C GLY A 145 5.45 11.14 2.44
N LEU A 146 5.75 9.96 2.98
CA LEU A 146 6.67 9.02 2.35
C LEU A 146 6.11 8.52 1.02
N GLY A 147 7.02 8.27 0.06
CA GLY A 147 6.69 7.54 -1.16
C GLY A 147 6.37 6.06 -0.91
N GLN A 148 6.39 5.26 -1.98
CA GLN A 148 6.19 3.81 -1.86
C GLN A 148 7.22 3.19 -0.90
N THR A 149 6.75 2.34 0.02
CA THR A 149 7.65 1.52 0.86
C THR A 149 7.96 0.20 0.20
N TRP A 150 9.11 -0.35 0.55
CA TRP A 150 9.63 -1.64 0.09
C TRP A 150 10.09 -2.45 1.27
N HIS A 151 9.93 -3.77 1.20
CA HIS A 151 10.52 -4.65 2.21
C HIS A 151 12.05 -4.59 2.11
N ILE A 152 12.76 -4.52 3.24
CA ILE A 152 14.23 -4.41 3.24
C ILE A 152 14.88 -5.59 2.51
N GLU A 153 14.28 -6.77 2.66
CA GLU A 153 14.72 -8.01 2.01
C GLU A 153 14.69 -7.91 0.47
N ASP A 154 13.94 -6.98 -0.14
CA ASP A 154 13.94 -6.83 -1.61
C ASP A 154 15.21 -6.13 -2.15
N GLY A 155 16.12 -5.71 -1.26
CA GLY A 155 17.44 -5.17 -1.63
C GLY A 155 17.87 -3.92 -0.86
N GLY A 156 17.08 -3.43 0.10
CA GLY A 156 17.36 -2.17 0.80
C GLY A 156 17.42 -0.95 -0.14
N PRO A 157 17.71 0.25 0.41
CA PRO A 157 17.89 1.45 -0.40
C PRO A 157 19.06 1.28 -1.39
N ASP A 158 18.89 1.81 -2.60
CA ASP A 158 19.84 1.65 -3.71
C ASP A 158 20.52 2.97 -4.11
N PRO A 159 21.35 3.58 -3.25
CA PRO A 159 22.24 4.64 -3.68
C PRO A 159 23.59 4.12 -4.21
N ASP A 160 23.92 2.85 -3.96
CA ASP A 160 25.13 2.15 -4.41
C ASP A 160 24.89 0.62 -4.39
N PRO A 161 25.11 -0.11 -5.51
CA PRO A 161 25.01 -1.56 -5.56
C PRO A 161 25.78 -2.32 -4.47
N ALA A 162 26.91 -1.78 -3.99
CA ALA A 162 27.71 -2.43 -2.94
C ALA A 162 27.01 -2.45 -1.57
N LEU A 163 26.15 -1.46 -1.28
CA LEU A 163 25.38 -1.42 -0.02
C LEU A 163 24.15 -2.31 -0.08
N ARG A 164 23.60 -2.50 -1.28
CA ARG A 164 22.46 -3.36 -1.55
C ARG A 164 22.68 -4.78 -1.02
N ASP A 165 23.88 -5.33 -1.22
CA ASP A 165 24.21 -6.69 -0.79
C ASP A 165 24.33 -6.82 0.73
N LEU A 166 24.69 -5.75 1.43
CA LEU A 166 24.75 -5.74 2.90
C LEU A 166 23.34 -5.82 3.53
N PHE A 167 22.32 -5.30 2.85
CA PHE A 167 20.92 -5.42 3.29
C PHE A 167 20.32 -6.81 3.04
N LYS A 168 21.00 -7.65 2.26
CA LYS A 168 20.57 -9.03 1.98
C LYS A 168 21.18 -10.05 2.92
N ASP A 169 22.11 -9.65 3.78
CA ASP A 169 22.79 -10.54 4.71
C ASP A 169 21.78 -11.17 5.70
N PRO A 170 21.56 -12.49 5.65
CA PRO A 170 20.59 -13.15 6.51
C PRO A 170 20.99 -13.15 7.99
N ALA A 171 22.28 -12.98 8.30
CA ALA A 171 22.78 -12.92 9.67
C ALA A 171 22.48 -11.57 10.34
N ARG A 172 22.08 -10.55 9.58
CA ARG A 172 21.77 -9.22 10.12
C ARG A 172 20.31 -9.09 10.49
N THR A 173 20.06 -8.57 11.68
CA THR A 173 18.72 -8.18 12.13
C THR A 173 18.43 -6.78 11.61
N LEU A 174 17.77 -6.70 10.46
CA LEU A 174 17.50 -5.47 9.72
C LEU A 174 16.06 -4.98 9.96
N PRO A 175 15.75 -3.71 9.65
CA PRO A 175 14.39 -3.20 9.79
C PRO A 175 13.44 -3.77 8.73
N ASP A 176 12.13 -3.75 8.94
CA ASP A 176 11.17 -4.37 8.01
C ASP A 176 11.13 -3.70 6.62
N LEU A 177 11.12 -2.37 6.60
CA LEU A 177 10.78 -1.57 5.43
C LEU A 177 11.80 -0.45 5.18
N TRP A 178 11.80 0.07 3.96
CA TRP A 178 12.43 1.33 3.62
C TRP A 178 11.64 2.11 2.56
N GLY A 179 11.92 3.40 2.41
CA GLY A 179 11.36 4.24 1.34
C GLY A 179 12.18 5.51 1.12
N LEU A 180 11.84 6.29 0.08
CA LEU A 180 12.42 7.60 -0.20
C LEU A 180 11.36 8.69 0.04
N HIS A 181 11.70 9.69 0.86
CA HIS A 181 10.81 10.83 1.11
C HIS A 181 11.15 11.98 0.17
N ALA A 182 10.31 12.21 -0.85
CA ALA A 182 10.59 13.17 -1.92
C ALA A 182 10.80 14.61 -1.39
N GLY A 183 10.03 15.03 -0.39
CA GLY A 183 10.15 16.36 0.21
C GLY A 183 11.42 16.58 1.03
N GLU A 184 12.07 15.51 1.49
CA GLU A 184 13.31 15.57 2.27
C GLU A 184 14.53 15.13 1.46
N ASP A 185 14.32 14.46 0.32
CA ASP A 185 15.35 13.79 -0.47
C ASP A 185 16.20 12.82 0.38
N ALA A 186 15.56 12.14 1.33
CA ALA A 186 16.21 11.28 2.32
C ALA A 186 15.57 9.88 2.38
N TYR A 187 16.39 8.86 2.60
CA TYR A 187 15.92 7.50 2.81
C TYR A 187 15.34 7.32 4.20
N TRP A 188 14.27 6.57 4.33
CA TRP A 188 13.72 6.20 5.63
C TRP A 188 13.89 4.71 5.83
N LEU A 189 14.49 4.34 6.96
CA LEU A 189 14.49 2.98 7.48
C LEU A 189 13.32 2.87 8.46
N ILE A 190 12.50 1.83 8.27
CA ILE A 190 11.20 1.76 8.91
C ILE A 190 11.01 0.38 9.53
N GLU A 191 10.65 0.35 10.80
CA GLU A 191 10.32 -0.88 11.53
C GLU A 191 8.86 -0.88 11.95
N ALA A 192 8.17 -2.01 11.76
CA ALA A 192 6.76 -2.15 12.04
C ALA A 192 6.52 -3.18 13.15
N LYS A 193 5.97 -2.73 14.28
CA LYS A 193 5.50 -3.62 15.35
C LYS A 193 3.99 -3.53 15.47
N GLY A 194 3.31 -4.65 15.70
CA GLY A 194 1.87 -4.65 15.89
C GLY A 194 1.34 -5.68 16.87
N GLY A 195 0.10 -5.49 17.31
CA GLY A 195 -0.56 -6.31 18.33
C GLY A 195 -0.39 -5.75 19.74
N ASN A 196 0.00 -6.57 20.71
CA ASN A 196 0.30 -6.09 22.06
C ASN A 196 1.75 -5.61 22.15
N VAL A 197 2.02 -4.43 21.57
CA VAL A 197 3.37 -3.87 21.48
C VAL A 197 3.89 -3.45 22.86
N ARG A 198 4.95 -4.09 23.33
CA ARG A 198 5.60 -3.82 24.62
C ARG A 198 6.91 -3.08 24.40
N LYS A 199 7.43 -2.41 25.43
CA LYS A 199 8.73 -1.72 25.39
C LYS A 199 9.84 -2.60 24.82
N LYS A 200 9.93 -3.87 25.26
CA LYS A 200 10.94 -4.81 24.75
C LYS A 200 10.89 -4.95 23.22
N SER A 201 9.68 -5.06 22.66
CA SER A 201 9.49 -5.18 21.21
C SER A 201 9.86 -3.89 20.48
N LEU A 202 9.61 -2.73 21.09
CA LEU A 202 10.06 -1.44 20.56
C LEU A 202 11.59 -1.29 20.65
N ASP A 203 12.20 -1.69 21.76
CA ASP A 203 13.66 -1.68 21.93
C ASP A 203 14.35 -2.59 20.90
N GLU A 204 13.80 -3.79 20.66
CA GLU A 204 14.25 -4.72 19.61
C GLU A 204 14.12 -4.10 18.21
N GLY A 205 12.97 -3.50 17.92
CA GLY A 205 12.75 -2.80 16.65
C GLY A 205 13.69 -1.62 16.43
N TRP A 206 13.97 -0.85 17.48
CA TRP A 206 14.94 0.24 17.42
C TRP A 206 16.37 -0.24 17.21
N HIS A 207 16.71 -1.41 17.76
CA HIS A 207 17.99 -2.04 17.49
C HIS A 207 18.13 -2.43 16.02
N GLN A 208 17.09 -3.01 15.40
CA GLN A 208 17.06 -3.32 13.97
C GLN A 208 17.31 -2.09 13.10
N LEU A 209 16.63 -0.98 13.41
CA LEU A 209 16.84 0.31 12.75
C LEU A 209 18.29 0.79 12.84
N LYS A 210 18.90 0.70 14.03
CA LYS A 210 20.31 1.06 14.24
C LYS A 210 21.27 0.16 13.45
N GLU A 211 20.98 -1.13 13.30
CA GLU A 211 21.80 -2.01 12.47
C GLU A 211 21.69 -1.64 10.98
N GLY A 212 20.49 -1.32 10.49
CA GLY A 212 20.31 -0.80 9.13
C GLY A 212 21.02 0.55 8.92
N SER A 213 20.97 1.44 9.91
CA SER A 213 21.64 2.74 9.90
C SER A 213 23.15 2.64 9.71
N LYS A 214 23.79 1.62 10.31
CA LYS A 214 25.24 1.35 10.11
C LYS A 214 25.57 1.05 8.64
N ILE A 215 24.66 0.43 7.90
CA ILE A 215 24.85 0.16 6.47
C ILE A 215 24.73 1.47 5.68
N LEU A 216 23.72 2.29 5.97
CA LEU A 216 23.49 3.60 5.32
C LEU A 216 24.26 4.76 5.93
N HIS A 217 25.31 4.51 6.71
CA HIS A 217 26.06 5.54 7.44
C HIS A 217 26.59 6.69 6.56
N ALA A 218 26.78 6.45 5.26
CA ALA A 218 27.25 7.42 4.29
C ALA A 218 26.14 8.28 3.66
N TYR A 219 24.86 7.95 3.89
CA TYR A 219 23.70 8.59 3.27
C TYR A 219 22.82 9.27 4.31
N GLU A 220 22.17 10.36 3.91
CA GLU A 220 21.15 10.97 4.73
C GLU A 220 19.95 10.03 4.83
N HIS A 221 19.54 9.73 6.07
CA HIS A 221 18.41 8.86 6.33
C HIS A 221 17.76 9.15 7.67
N ARG A 222 16.53 8.67 7.84
CA ARG A 222 15.76 8.69 9.10
C ARG A 222 15.45 7.30 9.60
N LEU A 223 15.26 7.19 10.91
CA LEU A 223 14.82 5.98 11.59
C LEU A 223 13.41 6.17 12.12
N ILE A 224 12.48 5.34 11.64
CA ILE A 224 11.07 5.39 12.03
C ILE A 224 10.64 4.02 12.56
N LEU A 225 10.20 3.98 13.81
CA LEU A 225 9.62 2.80 14.43
C LEU A 225 8.14 3.04 14.70
N CYS A 226 7.28 2.28 14.03
CA CYS A 226 5.85 2.36 14.17
C CYS A 226 5.32 1.20 15.02
N GLY A 227 4.62 1.51 16.11
CA GLY A 227 4.01 0.55 17.02
C GLY A 227 2.48 0.58 16.97
N ALA A 228 1.86 -0.31 16.20
CA ALA A 228 0.42 -0.45 16.10
C ALA A 228 -0.16 -1.30 17.24
N SER A 229 -0.62 -0.61 18.29
CA SER A 229 -1.02 -1.25 19.53
C SER A 229 -2.51 -1.51 19.61
N VAL A 230 -2.90 -2.76 19.81
CA VAL A 230 -4.26 -3.17 20.19
C VAL A 230 -4.23 -3.95 21.50
N GLN A 231 -5.29 -3.82 22.30
CA GLN A 231 -5.46 -4.58 23.54
C GLN A 231 -6.94 -4.87 23.77
N ARG A 232 -7.21 -5.86 24.63
CA ARG A 232 -8.57 -6.11 25.12
C ARG A 232 -9.17 -4.84 25.71
N GLN A 233 -10.41 -4.53 25.33
CA GLN A 233 -11.20 -3.38 25.79
C GLN A 233 -10.50 -2.03 25.55
N GLY A 234 -9.59 -1.99 24.58
CA GLY A 234 -8.79 -0.82 24.26
C GLY A 234 -8.91 -0.44 22.80
N ASP A 235 -8.76 0.85 22.58
CA ASP A 235 -8.70 1.45 21.26
C ASP A 235 -7.37 1.07 20.62
N LEU A 236 -7.38 0.91 19.30
CA LEU A 236 -6.16 0.91 18.51
C LEU A 236 -5.50 2.28 18.65
N PHE A 237 -4.20 2.31 18.88
CA PHE A 237 -3.39 3.53 18.80
C PHE A 237 -2.01 3.22 18.24
N LEU A 238 -1.33 4.25 17.72
CA LEU A 238 0.02 4.14 17.20
C LEU A 238 1.03 4.84 18.10
N THR A 239 2.22 4.28 18.21
CA THR A 239 3.43 5.04 18.55
C THR A 239 4.25 5.23 17.28
N ILE A 240 4.79 6.42 17.08
CA ILE A 240 5.79 6.71 16.07
C ILE A 240 7.01 7.20 16.84
N ASP A 241 7.96 6.30 17.02
CA ASP A 241 9.26 6.58 17.62
C ASP A 241 10.21 6.97 16.48
N HIS A 242 10.78 8.16 16.55
CA HIS A 242 11.67 8.70 15.51
C HIS A 242 13.00 9.15 16.10
N ASP A 243 14.01 9.34 15.26
CA ASP A 243 15.26 10.00 15.63
C ASP A 243 15.21 11.46 15.20
N ARG A 244 14.67 12.35 16.05
CA ARG A 244 14.73 13.79 15.75
C ARG A 244 16.11 14.33 16.09
N HIS A 245 17.14 13.85 15.39
CA HIS A 245 18.41 14.52 15.37
C HIS A 245 18.38 15.63 14.31
N GLY A 246 17.85 16.78 14.70
CA GLY A 246 18.22 18.05 14.08
C GLY A 246 19.70 18.31 14.40
N GLY A 247 20.62 17.87 13.53
CA GLY A 247 22.04 18.10 13.77
C GLY A 247 23.02 17.21 13.02
N LYS A 248 23.03 17.29 11.69
CA LYS A 248 24.23 17.43 10.86
C LYS A 248 23.80 17.62 9.40
N PRO A 249 24.31 18.62 8.66
CA PRO A 249 24.16 18.65 7.22
C PRO A 249 24.86 17.41 6.63
N PRO A 250 24.42 16.90 5.47
CA PRO A 250 25.16 15.86 4.78
C PRO A 250 26.60 16.32 4.61
N SER A 251 27.54 15.51 5.10
CA SER A 251 28.90 15.56 4.61
C SER A 251 28.81 15.58 3.09
N ALA A 252 29.27 16.66 2.47
CA ALA A 252 29.35 16.78 1.02
C ALA A 252 30.29 15.69 0.49
N ALA A 253 29.73 14.53 0.15
CA ALA A 253 30.41 13.46 -0.56
C ALA A 253 29.52 13.01 -1.71
N ARG A 254 29.74 13.66 -2.86
CA ARG A 254 29.52 13.23 -4.25
C ARG A 254 28.55 12.04 -4.47
N GLY A 255 27.27 12.24 -4.20
CA GLY A 255 26.23 11.74 -5.09
C GLY A 255 25.92 12.87 -6.07
N GLU A 256 25.88 12.60 -7.37
CA GLU A 256 25.26 13.55 -8.29
C GLU A 256 23.88 13.88 -7.72
N ARG A 257 23.67 15.13 -7.30
CA ARG A 257 22.33 15.67 -7.05
C ARG A 257 21.52 15.26 -8.28
N ARG A 258 20.48 14.43 -8.14
CA ARG A 258 19.56 14.14 -9.25
C ARG A 258 19.05 15.51 -9.70
N THR A 259 19.57 16.01 -10.81
CA THR A 259 19.25 17.32 -11.37
C THR A 259 17.90 17.24 -12.05
N GLY A 260 16.86 17.12 -11.23
CA GLY A 260 15.47 17.24 -11.61
C GLY A 260 14.71 17.57 -10.35
N SER A 261 14.06 18.74 -10.31
CA SER A 261 13.08 19.04 -9.27
C SER A 261 12.01 17.94 -9.30
N GLN A 262 12.02 17.02 -8.33
CA GLN A 262 10.91 16.09 -8.19
C GLN A 262 9.64 16.92 -7.92
N PRO A 263 8.55 16.70 -8.67
CA PRO A 263 7.32 17.44 -8.45
C PRO A 263 6.76 17.16 -7.06
N ALA A 264 6.30 18.20 -6.37
CA ALA A 264 5.65 18.06 -5.07
C ALA A 264 4.38 17.18 -5.18
N GLY A 265 4.16 16.27 -4.22
CA GLY A 265 3.00 15.38 -4.17
C GLY A 265 3.38 13.91 -3.95
N MET A 266 2.39 13.02 -3.89
CA MET A 266 2.63 11.58 -3.74
C MET A 266 3.19 11.01 -5.04
N PRO A 267 4.09 9.99 -5.01
CA PRO A 267 4.60 9.38 -6.25
C PRO A 267 3.51 8.84 -7.18
N GLU A 268 2.36 8.40 -6.62
CA GLU A 268 1.20 7.97 -7.40
C GLU A 268 0.57 9.10 -8.24
N ASP A 269 0.79 10.37 -7.88
CA ASP A 269 0.31 11.53 -8.63
C ASP A 269 1.14 11.81 -9.89
N HIS A 270 2.37 11.28 -9.94
CA HIS A 270 3.40 11.58 -10.95
C HIS A 270 3.88 10.33 -11.70
N ILE A 271 3.11 9.24 -11.67
CA ILE A 271 3.40 7.99 -12.43
C ILE A 271 3.62 8.29 -13.93
N GLY A 272 2.92 9.30 -14.45
CA GLY A 272 3.07 9.77 -15.83
C GLY A 272 4.45 10.33 -16.17
N ASP A 273 5.15 10.89 -15.18
CA ASP A 273 6.30 11.78 -15.38
C ASP A 273 7.63 11.16 -14.91
N SER A 274 7.58 10.00 -14.23
CA SER A 274 8.78 9.33 -13.68
C SER A 274 8.75 7.81 -13.89
N ASP A 275 9.82 7.26 -14.48
CA ASP A 275 10.01 5.81 -14.68
C ASP A 275 10.15 5.06 -13.36
N ASP A 276 10.85 5.64 -12.39
CA ASP A 276 10.96 5.10 -11.04
C ASP A 276 9.58 5.01 -10.37
N ALA A 277 8.77 6.08 -10.48
CA ALA A 277 7.42 6.10 -9.92
C ALA A 277 6.51 5.08 -10.61
N LEU A 278 6.61 4.93 -11.94
CA LEU A 278 5.85 3.93 -12.69
C LEU A 278 6.25 2.50 -12.34
N MET A 279 7.55 2.20 -12.26
CA MET A 279 8.03 0.89 -11.83
C MET A 279 7.59 0.59 -10.41
N GLY A 280 7.65 1.59 -9.52
CA GLY A 280 7.19 1.49 -8.15
C GLY A 280 5.70 1.15 -8.05
N ALA A 281 4.86 1.93 -8.75
CA ALA A 281 3.43 1.71 -8.79
C ALA A 281 3.06 0.36 -9.44
N ALA A 282 3.69 0.00 -10.56
CA ALA A 282 3.41 -1.27 -11.25
C ALA A 282 3.73 -2.49 -10.37
N ARG A 283 4.79 -2.42 -9.56
CA ARG A 283 5.14 -3.45 -8.57
C ARG A 283 4.13 -3.48 -7.42
N ALA A 284 3.81 -2.33 -6.82
CA ALA A 284 2.84 -2.23 -5.72
C ALA A 284 1.45 -2.75 -6.11
N GLN A 285 1.04 -2.55 -7.38
CA GLN A 285 -0.26 -2.99 -7.91
C GLN A 285 -0.25 -4.40 -8.53
N MET A 286 0.88 -5.11 -8.51
CA MET A 286 1.01 -6.38 -9.22
C MET A 286 0.05 -7.47 -8.69
N LEU A 287 -0.18 -7.54 -7.38
CA LEU A 287 -1.16 -8.47 -6.80
C LEU A 287 -2.57 -8.22 -7.35
N MET A 288 -2.95 -6.95 -7.46
CA MET A 288 -4.24 -6.54 -7.96
C MET A 288 -4.39 -6.83 -9.46
N TYR A 289 -3.35 -6.54 -10.26
CA TYR A 289 -3.29 -6.91 -11.67
C TYR A 289 -3.47 -8.42 -11.86
N LEU A 290 -2.72 -9.25 -11.13
CA LEU A 290 -2.80 -10.71 -11.23
C LEU A 290 -4.18 -11.24 -10.78
N ALA A 291 -4.79 -10.62 -9.76
CA ALA A 291 -6.14 -10.96 -9.33
C ALA A 291 -7.20 -10.65 -10.39
N MET A 292 -7.08 -9.51 -11.09
CA MET A 292 -7.98 -9.16 -12.20
C MET A 292 -7.76 -10.02 -13.44
N ARG A 293 -6.49 -10.26 -13.79
CA ARG A 293 -6.11 -11.07 -14.95
C ARG A 293 -6.60 -12.51 -14.84
N SER A 294 -6.60 -13.07 -13.63
CA SER A 294 -7.10 -14.42 -13.34
C SER A 294 -8.61 -14.47 -13.03
N ALA A 295 -9.30 -13.32 -12.99
CA ALA A 295 -10.72 -13.29 -12.72
C ALA A 295 -11.53 -13.81 -13.93
N PRO A 296 -12.64 -14.54 -13.68
CA PRO A 296 -13.59 -14.87 -14.73
C PRO A 296 -14.16 -13.58 -15.36
N PRO A 297 -14.26 -13.48 -16.69
CA PRO A 297 -14.70 -12.24 -17.35
C PRO A 297 -16.02 -11.65 -16.85
N PRO A 298 -17.07 -12.43 -16.49
CA PRO A 298 -18.32 -11.88 -15.96
C PRO A 298 -18.17 -11.17 -14.60
N ARG A 299 -17.03 -11.35 -13.91
CA ARG A 299 -16.74 -10.69 -12.64
C ARG A 299 -15.92 -9.41 -12.79
N LEU A 300 -15.44 -9.14 -14.01
CA LEU A 300 -14.75 -7.90 -14.34
C LEU A 300 -15.79 -6.88 -14.83
N GLY A 301 -15.69 -5.65 -14.31
CA GLY A 301 -16.55 -4.54 -14.71
C GLY A 301 -15.73 -3.29 -14.91
N ALA A 302 -16.09 -2.47 -15.89
CA ALA A 302 -15.56 -1.12 -15.99
C ALA A 302 -16.33 -0.21 -15.03
N VAL A 303 -15.63 0.64 -14.28
CA VAL A 303 -16.25 1.64 -13.40
C VAL A 303 -16.13 3.02 -14.03
N GLY A 304 -17.23 3.78 -14.02
CA GLY A 304 -17.28 5.12 -14.60
C GLY A 304 -16.48 6.14 -13.80
N VAL A 305 -15.15 6.10 -13.86
CA VAL A 305 -14.26 7.12 -13.30
C VAL A 305 -13.70 7.95 -14.44
N SER A 306 -13.65 9.27 -14.28
CA SER A 306 -13.16 10.17 -15.33
C SER A 306 -11.73 9.80 -15.76
N ALA A 307 -11.44 9.73 -17.06
CA ALA A 307 -10.07 9.61 -17.55
C ALA A 307 -9.20 10.85 -17.27
N ASP A 308 -9.82 12.01 -16.98
CA ASP A 308 -9.08 13.18 -16.49
C ASP A 308 -8.58 12.91 -15.08
N ARG A 309 -7.26 12.97 -14.90
CA ARG A 309 -6.54 12.63 -13.68
C ARG A 309 -6.25 13.84 -12.80
N SER A 310 -6.44 15.05 -13.33
CA SER A 310 -6.04 16.30 -12.66
C SER A 310 -6.75 16.51 -11.32
N THR A 311 -7.99 16.03 -11.22
CA THR A 311 -8.86 16.12 -10.02
C THR A 311 -8.56 15.06 -8.97
N ARG A 312 -7.79 14.01 -9.30
CA ARG A 312 -7.48 12.87 -8.41
C ARG A 312 -6.06 12.85 -7.88
N ARG A 313 -5.29 13.93 -8.12
CA ARG A 313 -4.07 14.15 -7.37
C ARG A 313 -4.44 14.30 -5.90
N ALA A 314 -3.66 13.73 -4.98
CA ALA A 314 -3.95 13.80 -3.55
C ALA A 314 -3.84 15.25 -3.03
N GLN A 315 -4.83 16.09 -3.34
CA GLN A 315 -4.86 17.52 -2.99
C GLN A 315 -5.07 17.72 -1.47
N PHE A 316 -5.50 16.68 -0.75
CA PHE A 316 -5.95 16.74 0.64
C PHE A 316 -5.37 15.63 1.55
N GLY A 317 -4.07 15.35 1.42
CA GLY A 317 -3.35 14.63 2.47
C GLY A 317 -3.78 13.17 2.67
N GLY A 318 -4.02 12.42 1.59
CA GLY A 318 -4.29 10.99 1.67
C GLY A 318 -3.73 10.13 0.54
N LEU A 319 -3.81 8.79 0.68
CA LEU A 319 -3.35 7.86 -0.36
C LEU A 319 -4.30 7.86 -1.54
N THR A 320 -5.58 8.18 -1.32
CA THR A 320 -6.61 8.22 -2.35
C THR A 320 -7.48 9.47 -2.25
N THR A 321 -8.15 9.82 -3.36
CA THR A 321 -9.16 10.87 -3.41
C THR A 321 -10.57 10.24 -3.35
N PRO A 322 -11.39 10.54 -2.33
CA PRO A 322 -12.78 10.11 -2.28
C PRO A 322 -13.60 10.65 -3.47
N LEU A 323 -14.46 9.81 -4.07
CA LEU A 323 -15.23 10.15 -5.27
C LEU A 323 -16.65 10.65 -4.96
N GLU A 324 -17.10 10.56 -3.70
CA GLU A 324 -18.42 11.04 -3.25
C GLU A 324 -18.59 12.57 -3.38
N HIS A 325 -17.49 13.29 -3.58
CA HIS A 325 -17.49 14.74 -3.82
C HIS A 325 -16.67 15.15 -5.05
N ASP A 326 -16.23 14.19 -5.87
CA ASP A 326 -15.61 14.49 -7.16
C ASP A 326 -16.70 14.90 -8.17
N ALA A 327 -16.94 16.20 -8.25
CA ALA A 327 -17.94 16.79 -9.16
C ALA A 327 -17.72 16.34 -10.61
N SER A 328 -16.46 16.21 -11.05
CA SER A 328 -16.14 15.81 -12.42
C SER A 328 -16.63 14.39 -12.72
N THR A 329 -16.30 13.42 -11.87
CA THR A 329 -16.78 12.04 -12.01
C THR A 329 -18.31 11.96 -11.89
N GLN A 330 -18.92 12.72 -10.98
CA GLN A 330 -20.37 12.73 -10.81
C GLN A 330 -21.13 13.29 -12.02
N GLU A 331 -20.68 14.41 -12.56
CA GLU A 331 -21.30 15.04 -13.73
C GLU A 331 -21.23 14.13 -14.95
N ILE A 332 -20.07 13.53 -15.20
CA ILE A 332 -19.86 12.63 -16.34
C ILE A 332 -20.71 11.36 -16.18
N ARG A 333 -20.81 10.79 -14.96
CA ARG A 333 -21.72 9.66 -14.68
C ARG A 333 -23.19 10.01 -14.93
N ARG A 334 -23.67 11.16 -14.44
CA ARG A 334 -25.06 11.61 -14.65
C ARG A 334 -25.37 11.80 -16.14
N ALA A 335 -24.46 12.44 -16.88
CA ALA A 335 -24.60 12.67 -18.31
C ALA A 335 -24.65 11.36 -19.11
N ALA A 336 -23.84 10.36 -18.75
CA ALA A 336 -23.85 9.05 -19.39
C ALA A 336 -25.15 8.26 -19.13
N ARG A 337 -25.75 8.39 -17.93
CA ARG A 337 -27.04 7.75 -17.61
C ARG A 337 -28.23 8.36 -18.36
N ALA A 338 -28.22 9.68 -18.54
CA ALA A 338 -29.32 10.42 -19.16
C ALA A 338 -29.51 10.13 -20.67
N ARG A 339 -28.54 9.46 -21.32
CA ARG A 339 -28.55 9.16 -22.75
C ARG A 339 -28.58 7.64 -22.95
N THR A 340 -29.76 7.04 -23.15
CA THR A 340 -29.83 5.60 -23.46
C THR A 340 -30.98 5.28 -24.42
N ASP A 341 -30.64 4.63 -25.54
CA ASP A 341 -31.58 3.81 -26.34
C ASP A 341 -30.91 2.49 -26.83
N ASP A 342 -29.57 2.40 -27.00
CA ASP A 342 -28.85 1.15 -27.33
C ASP A 342 -27.44 0.98 -26.66
N GLU A 343 -26.95 -0.27 -26.53
CA GLU A 343 -25.69 -0.60 -25.84
C GLU A 343 -24.41 -0.17 -26.58
N ASP A 344 -24.40 -0.18 -27.91
CA ASP A 344 -23.21 0.17 -28.70
C ASP A 344 -22.97 1.67 -28.71
N SER A 345 -24.05 2.46 -28.83
CA SER A 345 -24.01 3.91 -28.64
C SER A 345 -23.59 4.27 -27.22
N ARG A 346 -24.08 3.56 -26.20
CA ARG A 346 -23.65 3.76 -24.80
C ARG A 346 -22.16 3.50 -24.63
N ARG A 347 -21.62 2.45 -25.24
CA ARG A 347 -20.18 2.15 -25.23
C ARG A 347 -19.36 3.23 -25.93
N ALA A 348 -19.75 3.61 -27.15
CA ALA A 348 -19.06 4.66 -27.91
C ALA A 348 -19.06 6.00 -27.17
N LEU A 349 -20.21 6.38 -26.58
CA LEU A 349 -20.34 7.57 -25.76
C LEU A 349 -19.44 7.50 -24.53
N SER A 350 -19.50 6.40 -23.76
CA SER A 350 -18.71 6.22 -22.55
C SER A 350 -17.21 6.32 -22.84
N ARG A 351 -16.75 5.76 -23.95
CA ARG A 351 -15.36 5.87 -24.41
C ARG A 351 -15.00 7.30 -24.79
N SER A 352 -15.87 8.00 -25.54
CA SER A 352 -15.63 9.41 -25.89
C SER A 352 -15.58 10.33 -24.67
N MET A 353 -16.25 9.95 -23.59
CA MET A 353 -16.25 10.64 -22.29
C MET A 353 -15.14 10.14 -21.35
N GLY A 354 -14.40 9.09 -21.73
CA GLY A 354 -13.33 8.50 -20.92
C GLY A 354 -13.81 7.76 -19.66
N LEU A 355 -15.05 7.27 -19.63
CA LEU A 355 -15.62 6.54 -18.49
C LEU A 355 -15.25 5.05 -18.44
N ASP A 356 -14.73 4.50 -19.54
CA ASP A 356 -14.34 3.09 -19.62
C ASP A 356 -12.86 2.84 -19.24
N ASP A 357 -12.16 3.83 -18.67
CA ASP A 357 -10.70 3.72 -18.46
C ASP A 357 -10.30 2.80 -17.30
N PHE A 358 -11.19 2.54 -16.35
CA PHE A 358 -10.89 1.75 -15.14
C PHE A 358 -11.58 0.39 -15.16
N LEU A 359 -10.79 -0.67 -15.10
CA LEU A 359 -11.27 -2.03 -14.85
C LEU A 359 -11.35 -2.24 -13.35
N SER A 360 -12.38 -2.91 -12.89
CA SER A 360 -12.58 -3.25 -11.49
C SER A 360 -12.92 -4.72 -11.30
N TYR A 361 -12.59 -5.21 -10.11
CA TYR A 361 -12.89 -6.56 -9.67
C TYR A 361 -13.19 -6.54 -8.16
N ARG A 362 -14.31 -7.16 -7.77
CA ARG A 362 -14.62 -7.40 -6.36
C ARG A 362 -13.89 -8.65 -5.91
N ILE A 363 -13.01 -8.50 -4.91
CA ILE A 363 -12.21 -9.57 -4.33
C ILE A 363 -13.13 -10.43 -3.45
N PRO A 364 -13.45 -11.68 -3.85
CA PRO A 364 -14.27 -12.55 -3.03
C PRO A 364 -13.62 -12.83 -1.68
N GLY A 365 -14.38 -12.70 -0.59
CA GLY A 365 -13.91 -12.94 0.79
C GLY A 365 -13.38 -11.70 1.52
N THR A 366 -13.31 -10.54 0.88
CA THR A 366 -13.00 -9.25 1.53
C THR A 366 -14.02 -8.15 1.23
N GLU A 367 -14.97 -8.42 0.32
CA GLU A 367 -15.97 -7.49 -0.22
C GLU A 367 -15.41 -6.18 -0.82
N LEU A 368 -14.09 -6.07 -0.89
CA LEU A 368 -13.34 -4.96 -1.44
C LEU A 368 -13.41 -4.99 -2.96
N ARG A 369 -13.80 -3.87 -3.57
CA ARG A 369 -13.67 -3.65 -5.01
C ARG A 369 -12.35 -2.92 -5.25
N LEU A 370 -11.48 -3.51 -6.06
CA LEU A 370 -10.23 -2.91 -6.49
C LEU A 370 -10.30 -2.65 -7.99
N GLY A 371 -9.73 -1.55 -8.47
CA GLY A 371 -9.72 -1.18 -9.88
C GLY A 371 -8.45 -0.46 -10.34
N MET A 372 -8.01 -0.65 -11.58
CA MET A 372 -6.88 0.10 -12.15
C MET A 372 -7.18 0.57 -13.56
N SER A 373 -6.50 1.64 -13.96
CA SER A 373 -6.61 2.18 -15.31
C SER A 373 -6.04 1.22 -16.36
N ARG A 374 -6.41 1.41 -17.63
CA ARG A 374 -5.80 0.69 -18.76
C ARG A 374 -4.30 0.89 -18.86
N ARG A 375 -3.81 2.10 -18.57
CA ARG A 375 -2.39 2.43 -18.62
C ARG A 375 -1.61 1.62 -17.60
N LEU A 376 -2.06 1.63 -16.34
CA LEU A 376 -1.40 0.88 -15.28
C LEU A 376 -1.54 -0.63 -15.50
N PHE A 377 -2.70 -1.11 -15.95
CA PHE A 377 -2.89 -2.50 -16.32
C PHE A 377 -1.89 -2.97 -17.40
N ALA A 378 -1.70 -2.15 -18.44
CA ALA A 378 -0.73 -2.44 -19.50
C ALA A 378 0.72 -2.43 -18.98
N ALA A 379 1.06 -1.52 -18.08
CA ALA A 379 2.36 -1.45 -17.42
C ALA A 379 2.63 -2.71 -16.58
N CYS A 380 1.69 -3.09 -15.71
CA CYS A 380 1.75 -4.32 -14.92
C CYS A 380 1.85 -5.55 -15.82
N ALA A 381 1.09 -5.60 -16.93
CA ALA A 381 1.18 -6.69 -17.89
C ALA A 381 2.54 -6.81 -18.57
N GLN A 382 3.21 -5.69 -18.85
CA GLN A 382 4.56 -5.69 -19.38
C GLN A 382 5.58 -6.13 -18.31
N LEU A 383 5.51 -5.57 -17.11
CA LEU A 383 6.41 -5.92 -16.01
C LEU A 383 6.30 -7.41 -15.68
N HIS A 384 5.07 -7.92 -15.54
CA HIS A 384 4.82 -9.34 -15.29
C HIS A 384 5.42 -10.27 -16.36
N ARG A 385 5.41 -9.86 -17.63
CA ARG A 385 6.04 -10.63 -18.72
C ARG A 385 7.56 -10.67 -18.58
N GLU A 386 8.20 -9.54 -18.25
CA GLU A 386 9.65 -9.52 -18.01
C GLU A 386 10.01 -10.33 -16.75
N ASP A 387 9.18 -10.28 -15.71
CA ASP A 387 9.33 -11.06 -14.48
C ASP A 387 9.25 -12.56 -14.72
N ALA A 388 8.31 -13.01 -15.56
CA ALA A 388 8.24 -14.41 -15.97
C ALA A 388 9.51 -14.85 -16.72
N LEU A 389 10.04 -14.01 -17.62
CA LEU A 389 11.29 -14.29 -18.34
C LEU A 389 12.50 -14.37 -17.41
N ILE A 390 12.56 -13.53 -16.36
CA ILE A 390 13.59 -13.63 -15.31
C ILE A 390 13.46 -14.98 -14.61
N ALA A 391 12.27 -15.31 -14.10
CA ALA A 391 12.06 -16.56 -13.37
C ALA A 391 12.35 -17.83 -14.20
N GLU A 392 12.11 -17.79 -15.52
CA GLU A 392 12.41 -18.90 -16.44
C GLU A 392 13.90 -19.06 -16.76
N ARG A 393 14.68 -17.98 -16.72
CA ARG A 393 16.09 -18.00 -17.13
C ARG A 393 17.06 -18.12 -15.96
N THR A 394 16.62 -17.82 -14.74
CA THR A 394 17.49 -17.74 -13.57
C THR A 394 17.51 -19.05 -12.79
N PRO A 395 18.65 -19.77 -12.72
CA PRO A 395 18.78 -20.96 -11.89
C PRO A 395 18.38 -20.70 -10.44
N GLY A 396 17.66 -21.65 -9.84
CA GLY A 396 17.07 -21.53 -8.49
C GLY A 396 15.64 -20.96 -8.49
N LEU A 397 15.22 -20.26 -9.55
CA LEU A 397 13.86 -19.72 -9.69
C LEU A 397 12.99 -20.51 -10.68
N ARG A 398 13.62 -21.34 -11.54
CA ARG A 398 12.95 -22.08 -12.60
C ARG A 398 12.01 -23.15 -12.05
N ALA A 399 11.05 -23.59 -12.86
CA ALA A 399 10.06 -24.59 -12.42
C ALA A 399 10.75 -25.89 -12.03
N GLU A 400 11.70 -26.30 -12.86
CA GLU A 400 12.46 -27.52 -12.74
C GLU A 400 13.42 -27.53 -11.55
N ASP A 401 13.78 -26.35 -11.01
CA ASP A 401 14.63 -26.22 -9.83
C ASP A 401 13.81 -26.33 -8.52
N ARG A 402 12.47 -26.22 -8.61
CA ARG A 402 11.55 -26.40 -7.47
C ARG A 402 11.26 -27.88 -7.14
N ARG A 403 12.10 -28.82 -7.58
CA ARG A 403 11.89 -30.26 -7.35
C ARG A 403 11.63 -30.56 -5.86
N VAL A 404 10.69 -31.49 -5.71
CA VAL A 404 9.99 -31.95 -4.51
C VAL A 404 10.94 -32.13 -3.32
N ALA A 405 10.80 -31.26 -2.33
CA ALA A 405 11.31 -31.56 -0.99
C ALA A 405 10.40 -32.64 -0.40
N ASP A 406 10.73 -33.91 -0.66
CA ASP A 406 10.04 -35.07 -0.07
C ASP A 406 10.28 -35.18 1.45
N GLU A 407 11.14 -34.33 2.01
CA GLU A 407 11.35 -34.21 3.45
C GLU A 407 10.72 -32.91 3.98
N PRO A 408 9.98 -32.96 5.10
CA PRO A 408 9.55 -31.77 5.80
C PRO A 408 10.80 -31.04 6.31
N ALA A 409 11.32 -30.12 5.49
CA ALA A 409 12.40 -29.24 5.91
C ALA A 409 11.90 -28.33 7.03
N ASP A 410 12.79 -28.05 7.98
CA ASP A 410 12.59 -27.07 9.04
C ASP A 410 12.02 -25.76 8.46
N GLU A 411 11.01 -25.19 9.14
CA GLU A 411 10.38 -23.92 8.77
C GLU A 411 11.42 -22.80 8.58
N TYR A 412 12.50 -22.83 9.38
CA TYR A 412 13.62 -21.91 9.26
C TYR A 412 14.34 -22.03 7.91
N ILE A 413 14.67 -23.27 7.50
CA ILE A 413 15.35 -23.54 6.22
C ILE A 413 14.46 -23.14 5.04
N GLN A 414 13.16 -23.40 5.14
CA GLN A 414 12.20 -22.99 4.12
C GLN A 414 12.11 -21.46 4.02
N GLU A 415 12.13 -20.74 5.13
CA GLU A 415 12.12 -19.28 5.10
C GLU A 415 13.43 -18.71 4.54
N GLU A 416 14.60 -19.24 4.91
CA GLU A 416 15.89 -18.84 4.34
C GLU A 416 15.93 -19.08 2.83
N ARG A 417 15.40 -20.21 2.36
CA ARG A 417 15.29 -20.52 0.93
C ARG A 417 14.40 -19.50 0.23
N ARG A 418 13.19 -19.24 0.75
CA ARG A 418 12.25 -18.27 0.17
C ARG A 418 12.86 -16.87 0.13
N ARG A 419 13.57 -16.47 1.19
CA ARG A 419 14.30 -15.19 1.24
C ARG A 419 15.38 -15.12 0.17
N SER A 420 16.19 -16.17 0.02
CA SER A 420 17.23 -16.26 -1.02
C SER A 420 16.64 -16.17 -2.43
N GLU A 421 15.51 -16.84 -2.68
CA GLU A 421 14.80 -16.76 -3.96
C GLU A 421 14.31 -15.32 -4.27
N ARG A 422 13.82 -14.56 -3.28
CA ARG A 422 13.48 -13.13 -3.46
C ARG A 422 14.69 -12.32 -3.88
N HIS A 423 15.80 -12.50 -3.16
CA HIS A 423 17.03 -11.75 -3.41
C HIS A 423 17.52 -11.98 -4.85
N ILE A 424 17.64 -13.24 -5.25
CA ILE A 424 18.08 -13.62 -6.59
C ILE A 424 17.17 -12.98 -7.65
N PHE A 425 15.85 -13.07 -7.47
CA PHE A 425 14.90 -12.49 -8.41
C PHE A 425 15.07 -10.97 -8.53
N ARG A 426 15.18 -10.27 -7.39
CA ARG A 426 15.34 -8.82 -7.34
C ARG A 426 16.64 -8.35 -7.96
N ASP A 427 17.71 -9.12 -7.81
CA ASP A 427 18.99 -8.78 -8.41
C ASP A 427 18.93 -8.88 -9.92
N GLN A 428 18.28 -9.90 -10.45
CA GLN A 428 18.07 -10.04 -11.89
C GLN A 428 17.17 -8.95 -12.45
N GLN A 429 16.09 -8.58 -11.73
CA GLN A 429 15.22 -7.50 -12.17
C GLN A 429 15.95 -6.14 -12.22
N GLU A 430 16.81 -5.86 -11.24
CA GLU A 430 17.60 -4.62 -11.22
C GLU A 430 18.70 -4.61 -12.29
N GLN A 431 19.42 -5.72 -12.47
CA GLN A 431 20.42 -5.87 -13.54
C GLN A 431 19.82 -5.62 -14.93
N LEU A 432 18.52 -5.95 -15.10
CA LEU A 432 17.78 -5.76 -16.34
C LEU A 432 16.95 -4.47 -16.36
N ARG A 433 17.01 -3.62 -15.33
CA ARG A 433 16.15 -2.45 -15.15
C ARG A 433 16.19 -1.50 -16.34
N THR A 434 17.39 -1.14 -16.80
CA THR A 434 17.60 -0.26 -17.97
C THR A 434 16.96 -0.78 -19.26
N ARG A 435 16.70 -2.09 -19.36
CA ARG A 435 15.96 -2.70 -20.46
C ARG A 435 14.46 -2.78 -20.20
N ILE A 436 14.06 -3.06 -18.96
CA ILE A 436 12.66 -3.26 -18.56
C ILE A 436 11.91 -1.92 -18.52
N GLU A 437 12.50 -0.89 -17.94
CA GLU A 437 11.89 0.43 -17.75
C GLU A 437 11.31 1.04 -19.03
N PRO A 438 12.06 1.16 -20.15
CA PRO A 438 11.50 1.72 -21.38
C PRO A 438 10.33 0.90 -21.94
N ARG A 439 10.32 -0.41 -21.72
CA ARG A 439 9.23 -1.29 -22.18
C ARG A 439 7.98 -1.07 -21.34
N VAL A 440 8.13 -0.97 -20.02
CA VAL A 440 7.03 -0.69 -19.09
C VAL A 440 6.44 0.70 -19.37
N ARG A 441 7.29 1.72 -19.57
CA ARG A 441 6.87 3.06 -20.00
C ARG A 441 6.09 3.02 -21.31
N ASN A 442 6.63 2.37 -22.34
CA ASN A 442 5.95 2.27 -23.63
C ASN A 442 4.58 1.56 -23.52
N ALA A 443 4.49 0.50 -22.70
CA ALA A 443 3.23 -0.20 -22.46
C ALA A 443 2.22 0.70 -21.73
N TYR A 444 2.68 1.47 -20.74
CA TYR A 444 1.87 2.44 -19.99
C TYR A 444 1.29 3.55 -20.87
N GLU A 445 2.11 4.14 -21.76
CA GLU A 445 1.69 5.18 -22.70
C GLU A 445 0.66 4.65 -23.71
N ARG A 446 0.98 3.53 -24.35
CA ARG A 446 0.09 2.89 -25.33
C ARG A 446 -1.18 2.33 -24.71
N GLY A 447 -1.17 2.04 -23.40
CA GLY A 447 -2.34 1.51 -22.70
C GLY A 447 -3.57 2.41 -22.79
N ALA A 448 -3.39 3.73 -22.87
CA ALA A 448 -4.49 4.69 -23.01
C ALA A 448 -5.28 4.54 -24.33
N GLU A 449 -4.59 4.09 -25.39
CA GLU A 449 -5.15 3.94 -26.74
C GLU A 449 -5.80 2.56 -26.96
N ARG A 450 -5.48 1.59 -26.10
CA ARG A 450 -5.92 0.20 -26.24
C ARG A 450 -7.31 0.00 -25.66
N THR A 451 -8.05 -0.94 -26.23
CA THR A 451 -9.32 -1.40 -25.67
C THR A 451 -9.11 -2.45 -24.57
N TRP A 452 -10.12 -2.67 -23.71
CA TRP A 452 -10.02 -3.77 -22.74
C TRP A 452 -9.98 -5.13 -23.42
N ARG A 453 -10.69 -5.32 -24.53
CA ARG A 453 -10.58 -6.48 -25.41
C ARG A 453 -9.14 -6.79 -25.82
N GLU A 454 -8.33 -5.78 -26.11
CA GLU A 454 -6.93 -5.98 -26.45
C GLU A 454 -6.05 -6.29 -25.24
N LEU A 455 -6.41 -5.79 -24.05
CA LEU A 455 -5.62 -5.93 -22.83
C LEU A 455 -5.93 -7.22 -22.06
N LEU A 456 -7.18 -7.67 -22.09
CA LEU A 456 -7.66 -8.82 -21.32
C LEU A 456 -7.39 -10.14 -22.06
N PRO A 457 -6.88 -11.17 -21.36
CA PRO A 457 -6.65 -12.49 -21.96
C PRO A 457 -7.91 -13.12 -22.58
N SER A 458 -9.09 -12.79 -22.06
CA SER A 458 -10.37 -13.29 -22.55
C SER A 458 -10.82 -12.69 -23.88
N GLY A 459 -10.26 -11.55 -24.29
CA GLY A 459 -10.77 -10.78 -25.43
C GLY A 459 -12.19 -10.22 -25.24
N GLN A 460 -12.73 -10.27 -24.02
CA GLN A 460 -14.08 -9.80 -23.72
C GLN A 460 -14.03 -8.38 -23.14
N GLU A 461 -14.84 -7.48 -23.70
CA GLU A 461 -14.97 -6.13 -23.18
C GLU A 461 -15.81 -6.18 -21.89
N PRO A 462 -15.34 -5.58 -20.77
CA PRO A 462 -16.09 -5.56 -19.52
C PRO A 462 -17.36 -4.70 -19.67
N THR A 463 -18.39 -5.04 -18.90
CA THR A 463 -19.60 -4.22 -18.83
C THR A 463 -19.30 -2.97 -18.02
N LEU A 464 -19.72 -1.81 -18.52
CA LEU A 464 -19.63 -0.55 -17.78
C LEU A 464 -20.74 -0.47 -16.74
N ASP A 465 -20.33 -0.45 -15.48
CA ASP A 465 -21.15 -0.19 -14.30
C ASP A 465 -21.33 1.32 -14.14
N LEU A 466 -22.52 1.79 -14.54
CA LEU A 466 -22.99 3.15 -14.30
C LEU A 466 -24.08 3.18 -13.23
N GLU A 467 -24.43 2.06 -12.61
CA GLU A 467 -25.53 2.03 -11.64
C GLU A 467 -25.17 2.87 -10.40
N GLU A 468 -26.19 3.42 -9.74
CA GLU A 468 -26.00 3.98 -8.41
C GLU A 468 -26.02 2.83 -7.42
N HIS A 469 -24.97 2.77 -6.60
CA HIS A 469 -24.87 1.83 -5.50
C HIS A 469 -24.94 2.61 -4.19
N PRO A 470 -26.15 2.84 -3.63
CA PRO A 470 -26.28 3.52 -2.34
C PRO A 470 -25.42 2.82 -1.28
N GLY A 471 -24.61 3.60 -0.57
CA GLY A 471 -23.69 3.07 0.46
C GLY A 471 -22.37 2.51 -0.09
N LEU A 472 -22.09 2.58 -1.40
CA LEU A 472 -20.76 2.33 -1.92
C LEU A 472 -19.88 3.57 -1.70
N LEU A 473 -18.80 3.40 -0.94
CA LEU A 473 -17.80 4.41 -0.66
C LEU A 473 -16.62 4.18 -1.60
N GLU A 474 -16.37 5.12 -2.51
CA GLU A 474 -15.42 4.97 -3.60
C GLU A 474 -14.26 5.95 -3.45
N SER A 475 -13.03 5.52 -3.69
CA SER A 475 -11.88 6.39 -3.77
C SER A 475 -10.97 5.97 -4.93
N ALA A 476 -10.18 6.91 -5.43
CA ALA A 476 -9.27 6.64 -6.53
C ALA A 476 -8.01 7.51 -6.45
N THR A 477 -6.93 6.99 -7.01
CA THR A 477 -5.76 7.77 -7.42
C THR A 477 -5.87 8.06 -8.92
N PRO A 478 -4.87 8.71 -9.55
CA PRO A 478 -4.87 8.85 -11.00
C PRO A 478 -4.97 7.52 -11.76
N GLU A 479 -4.46 6.42 -11.19
CA GLU A 479 -4.38 5.13 -11.88
C GLU A 479 -4.99 3.94 -11.11
N THR A 480 -5.37 4.10 -9.84
CA THR A 480 -6.02 3.04 -9.04
C THR A 480 -7.38 3.48 -8.52
N TYR A 481 -8.23 2.51 -8.21
CA TYR A 481 -9.60 2.65 -7.74
C TYR A 481 -9.83 1.64 -6.62
N LEU A 482 -10.58 2.06 -5.62
CA LEU A 482 -10.94 1.25 -4.48
C LEU A 482 -12.37 1.59 -4.06
N ALA A 483 -13.16 0.59 -3.72
CA ALA A 483 -14.45 0.83 -3.10
C ALA A 483 -14.78 -0.21 -2.03
N VAL A 484 -15.47 0.25 -0.99
CA VAL A 484 -16.01 -0.57 0.09
C VAL A 484 -17.49 -0.25 0.23
N ARG A 485 -18.30 -1.19 0.71
CA ARG A 485 -19.70 -0.91 1.03
C ARG A 485 -19.81 -0.53 2.51
N GLN A 486 -20.66 0.43 2.80
CA GLN A 486 -20.92 0.89 4.16
C GLN A 486 -21.43 -0.24 5.07
N GLU A 487 -22.19 -1.19 4.52
CA GLU A 487 -22.68 -2.38 5.23
C GLU A 487 -21.58 -3.40 5.56
N ASP A 488 -20.44 -3.35 4.86
CA ASP A 488 -19.31 -4.26 5.04
C ASP A 488 -18.24 -3.65 5.98
N LEU A 489 -18.43 -2.42 6.48
CA LEU A 489 -17.48 -1.78 7.40
C LEU A 489 -17.30 -2.60 8.68
N PRO A 490 -16.14 -2.47 9.38
CA PRO A 490 -15.91 -3.18 10.63
C PRO A 490 -17.07 -3.01 11.60
N TYR A 491 -17.42 -4.09 12.29
CA TYR A 491 -18.56 -4.16 13.20
C TYR A 491 -18.58 -2.97 14.16
N GLU A 492 -19.71 -2.27 14.22
CA GLU A 492 -19.91 -1.16 15.15
C GLU A 492 -20.44 -1.69 16.48
N ASP A 493 -19.63 -1.57 17.54
CA ASP A 493 -20.01 -1.90 18.90
C ASP A 493 -20.96 -0.81 19.40
N ARG A 494 -22.25 -1.18 19.54
CA ARG A 494 -23.35 -0.27 19.89
C ARG A 494 -23.51 -0.09 21.39
#